data_AF-A0A3P6R648-F1
#
_entry.id   AF-A0A3P6R648-F1
#
_cell.length_a   1.000
_cell.length_b   1.000
_cell.length_c   1.000
_cell.angle_alpha   90.00
_cell.angle_beta   90.00
_cell.angle_gamma   90.00
#
_symmetry.space_group_name_H-M   'P 1'
#
loop_
_entity.id
_entity.type
_entity.pdbx_description
1 polymer ?
#
loop_
_entity_poly.entity_id
_entity_poly.type
_entity_poly.pdbx_seq_one_letter_code
_entity_poly.pdbx_strand_id
1 'polypeptide(L)'
;MISGSILHLAALEISSLLKSGHFEEPHEIYSTLLEPSDAVINQEENDGGVNSLLLSLLRHGHVEVTEEIEYPRLVHFNAHKLQAVFDICKATTVFNIAQYDIEYLHALLTREIVSTQAEDTGAVTREMEAVLTYGTDINAQLLQRGASEQLVSGCTALLNVMALFAPVPFFSITVQLNFLTDTAFLLVEYLSGCGADEQVAVCGTLLRLCKTICALTKQEYPEVAFDVIK
;
A
#
# COMPACT_ATOMS: atom_id res chain seq x y z
N MET A 1 -3.57 0.18 -6.56
CA MET A 1 -3.02 -0.93 -7.37
C MET A 1 -2.16 -0.46 -8.55
N ILE A 2 -2.74 0.16 -9.60
CA ILE A 2 -1.98 0.55 -10.81
C ILE A 2 -0.78 1.44 -10.47
N SER A 3 -0.96 2.47 -9.65
CA SER A 3 0.13 3.37 -9.24
C SER A 3 1.27 2.61 -8.56
N GLY A 4 0.97 1.65 -7.68
CA GLY A 4 1.99 0.80 -7.04
C GLY A 4 2.80 0.00 -8.05
N SER A 5 2.15 -0.60 -9.07
CA SER A 5 2.84 -1.30 -10.16
C SER A 5 3.73 -0.37 -10.99
N ILE A 6 3.26 0.85 -11.30
CA ILE A 6 4.05 1.85 -12.03
C ILE A 6 5.31 2.20 -11.23
N LEU A 7 5.17 2.45 -9.92
CA LEU A 7 6.31 2.77 -9.06
C LEU A 7 7.31 1.60 -8.96
N HIS A 8 6.83 0.36 -8.90
CA HIS A 8 7.71 -0.81 -8.96
C HIS A 8 8.47 -0.92 -10.28
N LEU A 9 7.80 -0.71 -11.42
CA LEU A 9 8.47 -0.72 -12.72
C LEU A 9 9.49 0.42 -12.83
N ALA A 10 9.14 1.61 -12.35
CA ALA A 10 10.06 2.74 -12.28
C ALA A 10 11.29 2.40 -11.41
N ALA A 11 11.10 1.77 -10.25
CA ALA A 11 12.22 1.35 -9.40
C ALA A 11 13.16 0.35 -10.10
N LEU A 12 12.60 -0.61 -10.84
CA LEU A 12 13.38 -1.58 -11.62
C LEU A 12 14.17 -0.89 -12.74
N GLU A 13 13.52 0.00 -13.48
CA GLU A 13 14.11 0.75 -14.60
C GLU A 13 15.26 1.65 -14.11
N ILE A 14 14.98 2.49 -13.10
CA ILE A 14 15.98 3.35 -12.46
C ILE A 14 17.16 2.50 -11.95
N SER A 15 16.89 1.38 -11.27
CA SER A 15 17.97 0.53 -10.78
C SER A 15 18.81 -0.06 -11.92
N SER A 16 18.21 -0.36 -13.07
CA SER A 16 18.92 -0.87 -14.24
C SER A 16 19.83 0.20 -14.84
N LEU A 17 19.30 1.40 -15.06
CA LEU A 17 19.99 2.55 -15.64
C LEU A 17 21.15 3.03 -14.76
N LEU A 18 20.94 3.11 -13.44
CA LEU A 18 22.00 3.48 -12.51
C LEU A 18 23.14 2.45 -12.49
N LYS A 19 22.84 1.15 -12.65
CA LYS A 19 23.87 0.09 -12.73
C LYS A 19 24.68 0.18 -14.01
N SER A 20 24.08 0.61 -15.11
CA SER A 20 24.76 0.80 -16.40
C SER A 20 25.43 2.17 -16.56
N GLY A 21 25.25 3.08 -15.60
CA GLY A 21 25.86 4.41 -15.60
C GLY A 21 25.10 5.45 -16.42
N HIS A 22 23.84 5.19 -16.75
CA HIS A 22 22.94 6.18 -17.35
C HIS A 22 22.25 6.98 -16.24
N PHE A 23 22.47 8.30 -16.25
CA PHE A 23 22.03 9.20 -15.16
C PHE A 23 20.97 10.21 -15.58
N GLU A 24 20.78 10.46 -16.87
CA GLU A 24 19.81 11.45 -17.36
C GLU A 24 18.38 11.00 -17.10
N GLU A 25 18.04 9.78 -17.48
CA GLU A 25 16.69 9.24 -17.33
C GLU A 25 16.31 9.00 -15.85
N PRO A 26 17.18 8.43 -14.98
CA PRO A 26 16.91 8.39 -13.54
C PRO A 26 16.70 9.77 -12.92
N HIS A 27 17.47 10.76 -13.36
CA HIS A 27 17.33 12.14 -12.88
C HIS A 27 15.96 12.72 -13.25
N GLU A 28 15.51 12.53 -14.50
CA GLU A 28 14.19 12.98 -14.94
C GLU A 28 13.07 12.32 -14.12
N ILE A 29 13.09 10.99 -13.99
CA ILE A 29 12.06 10.25 -13.25
C ILE A 29 12.03 10.68 -11.78
N TYR A 30 13.19 10.76 -11.11
CA TYR A 30 13.21 11.24 -9.72
C TYR A 30 12.78 12.68 -9.61
N SER A 31 13.20 13.57 -10.52
CA SER A 31 12.80 14.98 -10.47
C SER A 31 11.28 15.11 -10.53
N THR A 32 10.61 14.42 -11.44
CA THR A 32 9.13 14.40 -11.51
C THR A 32 8.48 13.85 -10.24
N LEU A 33 9.05 12.83 -9.61
CA LEU A 33 8.51 12.25 -8.38
C LEU A 33 8.77 13.09 -7.13
N LEU A 34 9.83 13.88 -7.16
CA LEU A 34 10.29 14.75 -6.07
C LEU A 34 9.76 16.18 -6.20
N GLU A 35 9.28 16.57 -7.38
CA GLU A 35 8.67 17.87 -7.63
C GLU A 35 7.42 18.09 -6.76
N PRO A 36 7.22 19.34 -6.28
CA PRO A 36 6.02 19.68 -5.52
C PRO A 36 4.78 19.50 -6.40
N SER A 37 3.80 18.72 -5.94
CA SER A 37 2.58 18.48 -6.72
C SER A 37 1.52 19.53 -6.44
N ASP A 38 1.08 20.29 -7.45
CA ASP A 38 -0.01 21.28 -7.35
C ASP A 38 -1.34 20.68 -6.86
N ALA A 39 -1.55 19.37 -7.05
CA ALA A 39 -2.71 18.65 -6.54
C ALA A 39 -2.71 18.53 -5.00
N VAL A 40 -1.52 18.62 -4.38
CA VAL A 40 -1.30 18.53 -2.92
C VAL A 40 -1.41 19.91 -2.28
N ILE A 41 -0.94 20.96 -2.97
CA ILE A 41 -0.94 22.36 -2.51
C ILE A 41 -2.37 22.88 -2.23
N ASN A 42 -3.38 22.32 -2.91
CA ASN A 42 -4.76 22.78 -2.79
C ASN A 42 -5.59 22.04 -1.71
N GLN A 43 -5.04 21.02 -1.04
CA GLN A 43 -5.75 20.24 -0.01
C GLN A 43 -5.22 20.44 1.43
N GLU A 44 -3.97 20.88 1.60
CA GLU A 44 -3.35 21.04 2.91
C GLU A 44 -3.10 22.54 3.24
N GLU A 45 -4.13 23.31 3.58
CA GLU A 45 -3.98 24.69 4.10
C GLU A 45 -3.38 24.75 5.53
N ASN A 46 -2.98 23.63 6.14
CA ASN A 46 -2.66 23.62 7.58
C ASN A 46 -1.52 22.72 8.05
N ASP A 47 -0.72 22.09 7.18
CA ASP A 47 0.45 21.36 7.65
C ASP A 47 1.68 21.65 6.79
N GLY A 48 2.80 21.99 7.42
CA GLY A 48 4.06 22.33 6.75
C GLY A 48 4.76 21.11 6.14
N GLY A 49 3.99 20.21 5.52
CA GLY A 49 4.38 18.90 5.05
C GLY A 49 5.10 18.92 3.70
N VAL A 50 5.89 17.88 3.47
CA VAL A 50 6.79 17.76 2.32
C VAL A 50 6.01 17.49 1.04
N ASN A 51 6.15 18.39 0.07
CA ASN A 51 5.23 18.54 -1.07
C ASN A 51 5.42 17.56 -2.24
N SER A 52 6.33 16.57 -2.15
CA SER A 52 6.64 15.73 -3.30
C SER A 52 5.58 14.68 -3.59
N LEU A 53 5.33 14.42 -4.88
CA LEU A 53 4.36 13.42 -5.32
C LEU A 53 4.59 12.05 -4.66
N LEU A 54 5.84 11.62 -4.54
CA LEU A 54 6.18 10.33 -3.92
C LEU A 54 5.77 10.25 -2.45
N LEU A 55 5.98 11.32 -1.68
CA LEU A 55 5.62 11.36 -0.25
C LEU A 55 4.11 11.50 -0.07
N SER A 56 3.44 12.26 -0.94
CA SER A 56 1.99 12.32 -0.96
C SER A 56 1.38 10.94 -1.25
N LEU A 57 1.89 10.21 -2.24
CA LEU A 57 1.43 8.85 -2.52
C LEU A 57 1.64 7.91 -1.33
N LEU A 58 2.76 8.04 -0.63
CA LEU A 58 3.05 7.26 0.57
C LEU A 58 2.07 7.59 1.72
N ARG A 59 1.74 8.87 1.93
CA ARG A 59 0.69 9.31 2.89
C ARG A 59 -0.68 8.72 2.55
N HIS A 60 -1.10 8.84 1.29
CA HIS A 60 -2.37 8.29 0.81
C HIS A 60 -2.41 6.76 0.82
N GLY A 61 -1.25 6.11 0.88
CA GLY A 61 -1.13 4.67 1.11
C GLY A 61 -1.59 4.24 2.49
N HIS A 62 -1.76 5.14 3.46
CA HIS A 62 -2.32 4.80 4.77
C HIS A 62 -3.85 4.74 4.68
N VAL A 63 -4.41 3.53 4.83
CA VAL A 63 -5.86 3.33 4.93
C VAL A 63 -6.16 2.73 6.29
N GLU A 64 -6.82 3.50 7.16
CA GLU A 64 -7.42 2.98 8.38
C GLU A 64 -8.69 2.20 8.01
N VAL A 65 -8.57 0.88 7.88
CA VAL A 65 -9.76 0.01 7.75
C VAL A 65 -10.29 -0.24 9.17
N THR A 66 -11.08 0.67 9.70
CA THR A 66 -11.58 0.64 11.09
C THR A 66 -12.95 0.00 11.25
N GLU A 67 -13.71 -0.19 10.17
CA GLU A 67 -15.07 -0.70 10.26
C GLU A 67 -15.10 -2.22 10.11
N GLU A 68 -15.33 -2.91 11.23
CA GLU A 68 -15.64 -4.34 11.24
C GLU A 68 -17.01 -4.55 10.58
N ILE A 69 -17.04 -5.28 9.46
CA ILE A 69 -18.28 -5.55 8.72
C ILE A 69 -19.12 -6.54 9.54
N GLU A 70 -20.29 -6.09 10.02
CA GLU A 70 -21.20 -6.94 10.80
C GLU A 70 -21.70 -8.10 9.93
N TYR A 71 -21.56 -9.32 10.46
CA TYR A 71 -22.09 -10.51 9.80
C TYR A 71 -23.63 -10.44 9.76
N PRO A 72 -24.27 -10.74 8.62
CA PRO A 72 -25.72 -10.63 8.49
C PRO A 72 -26.43 -11.55 9.47
N ARG A 73 -27.57 -11.11 10.01
CA ARG A 73 -28.40 -11.94 10.89
C ARG A 73 -29.23 -12.91 10.05
N LEU A 74 -28.90 -14.19 10.14
CA LEU A 74 -29.52 -15.26 9.35
C LEU A 74 -30.45 -16.10 10.22
N VAL A 75 -31.65 -16.36 9.73
CA VAL A 75 -32.64 -17.25 10.36
C VAL A 75 -32.77 -18.56 9.57
N HIS A 76 -32.68 -18.49 8.23
CA HIS A 76 -32.90 -19.63 7.35
C HIS A 76 -31.58 -20.30 6.94
N PHE A 77 -30.53 -19.51 6.70
CA PHE A 77 -29.21 -20.05 6.40
C PHE A 77 -28.45 -20.50 7.65
N ASN A 78 -27.81 -21.66 7.56
CA ASN A 78 -26.89 -22.12 8.60
C ASN A 78 -25.52 -21.44 8.43
N ALA A 79 -25.15 -20.58 9.38
CA ALA A 79 -23.91 -19.79 9.34
C ALA A 79 -22.64 -20.64 9.18
N HIS A 80 -22.54 -21.81 9.84
CA HIS A 80 -21.36 -22.68 9.73
C HIS A 80 -21.21 -23.29 8.33
N LYS A 81 -22.32 -23.74 7.73
CA LYS A 81 -22.30 -24.25 6.35
C LYS A 81 -22.02 -23.14 5.36
N LEU A 82 -22.56 -21.94 5.61
CA LEU A 82 -22.35 -20.79 4.75
C LEU A 82 -20.88 -20.37 4.71
N GLN A 83 -20.18 -20.42 5.85
CA GLN A 83 -18.73 -20.18 5.87
C GLN A 83 -17.95 -21.15 4.97
N ALA A 84 -18.32 -22.44 4.97
CA ALA A 84 -17.70 -23.41 4.07
C ALA A 84 -17.98 -23.12 2.59
N VAL A 85 -19.16 -22.60 2.26
CA VAL A 85 -19.48 -22.14 0.90
C VAL A 85 -18.62 -20.93 0.52
N PHE A 86 -18.48 -19.95 1.41
CA PHE A 86 -17.58 -18.82 1.21
C PHE A 86 -16.14 -19.28 0.94
N ASP A 87 -15.63 -20.26 1.70
CA ASP A 87 -14.28 -20.78 1.50
C ASP A 87 -14.09 -21.44 0.13
N ILE A 88 -15.12 -22.12 -0.40
CA ILE A 88 -15.11 -22.68 -1.76
C ILE A 88 -15.13 -21.58 -2.83
N CYS A 89 -15.79 -20.46 -2.55
CA CYS A 89 -15.86 -19.31 -3.45
C CYS A 89 -14.61 -18.41 -3.37
N LYS A 90 -13.62 -18.69 -2.52
CA LYS A 90 -12.39 -17.90 -2.47
C LYS A 90 -11.55 -18.10 -3.72
N ALA A 91 -11.22 -16.99 -4.38
CA ALA A 91 -10.31 -16.92 -5.51
C ALA A 91 -9.25 -15.84 -5.25
N THR A 92 -8.05 -16.04 -5.79
CA THR A 92 -6.99 -15.02 -5.75
C THR A 92 -7.00 -14.25 -7.07
N THR A 93 -7.07 -12.92 -6.98
CA THR A 93 -7.03 -12.04 -8.16
C THR A 93 -5.62 -11.99 -8.77
N VAL A 94 -5.51 -11.38 -9.96
CA VAL A 94 -4.21 -11.10 -10.62
C VAL A 94 -3.28 -10.20 -9.78
N PHE A 95 -3.83 -9.50 -8.79
CA PHE A 95 -3.09 -8.65 -7.86
C PHE A 95 -2.70 -9.39 -6.56
N ASN A 96 -2.88 -10.71 -6.52
CA ASN A 96 -2.63 -11.56 -5.36
C ASN A 96 -3.50 -11.24 -4.13
N ILE A 97 -4.68 -10.65 -4.35
CA ILE A 97 -5.67 -10.37 -3.30
C ILE A 97 -6.69 -11.50 -3.29
N ALA A 98 -6.88 -12.14 -2.14
CA ALA A 98 -7.92 -13.15 -1.94
C ALA A 98 -9.29 -12.46 -1.84
N GLN A 99 -10.24 -12.87 -2.67
CA GLN A 99 -11.61 -12.34 -2.72
C GLN A 99 -12.60 -13.48 -2.92
N TYR A 100 -13.88 -13.21 -2.66
CA TYR A 100 -14.97 -14.13 -2.92
C TYR A 100 -15.52 -13.95 -4.34
N ASP A 101 -15.71 -15.05 -5.07
CA ASP A 101 -16.48 -15.07 -6.31
C ASP A 101 -17.97 -14.97 -5.99
N ILE A 102 -18.49 -13.74 -6.07
CA ILE A 102 -19.88 -13.41 -5.73
C ILE A 102 -20.87 -14.00 -6.73
N GLU A 103 -20.49 -14.10 -8.01
CA GLU A 103 -21.36 -14.70 -9.03
C GLU A 103 -21.51 -16.20 -8.78
N TYR A 104 -20.42 -16.89 -8.45
CA TYR A 104 -20.45 -18.29 -8.10
C TYR A 104 -21.20 -18.53 -6.78
N LEU A 105 -20.98 -17.68 -5.77
CA LEU A 105 -21.72 -17.74 -4.51
C LEU A 105 -23.24 -17.59 -4.75
N HIS A 106 -23.65 -16.61 -5.54
CA HIS A 106 -25.06 -16.41 -5.92
C HIS A 106 -25.64 -17.63 -6.63
N ALA A 107 -24.89 -18.24 -7.56
CA ALA A 107 -25.34 -19.44 -8.26
C ALA A 107 -25.52 -20.64 -7.31
N LEU A 108 -24.61 -20.85 -6.36
CA LEU A 108 -24.71 -21.91 -5.36
C LEU A 108 -25.92 -21.72 -4.42
N LEU A 109 -26.10 -20.50 -3.91
CA LEU A 109 -27.22 -20.17 -3.01
C LEU A 109 -28.57 -20.27 -3.74
N THR A 110 -28.66 -19.77 -4.97
CA THR A 110 -29.86 -19.89 -5.81
C THR A 110 -30.23 -21.35 -6.04
N ARG A 111 -29.23 -22.19 -6.36
CA ARG A 111 -29.45 -23.62 -6.56
C ARG A 111 -29.99 -24.29 -5.31
N GLU A 112 -29.46 -23.94 -4.14
CA GLU A 112 -29.92 -24.48 -2.86
C GLU A 112 -31.37 -24.08 -2.59
N ILE A 113 -31.72 -22.80 -2.75
CA ILE A 113 -33.09 -22.30 -2.57
C ILE A 113 -34.07 -23.05 -3.49
N VAL A 114 -33.76 -23.15 -4.78
CA VAL A 114 -34.63 -23.85 -5.75
C VAL A 114 -34.77 -25.33 -5.40
N SER A 115 -33.73 -25.96 -4.87
CA SER A 115 -33.76 -27.39 -4.49
C SER A 115 -34.73 -27.70 -3.34
N THR A 116 -35.07 -26.71 -2.51
CA THR A 116 -36.03 -26.88 -1.42
C THR A 116 -37.47 -27.10 -1.91
N GLN A 117 -37.77 -26.70 -3.15
CA GLN A 117 -39.12 -26.73 -3.75
C GLN A 117 -40.18 -25.99 -2.91
N ALA A 118 -39.77 -25.04 -2.07
CA ALA A 118 -40.68 -24.23 -1.28
C ALA A 118 -41.47 -23.24 -2.18
N GLU A 119 -42.76 -23.07 -1.89
CA GLU A 119 -43.64 -22.14 -2.65
C GLU A 119 -43.35 -20.66 -2.32
N ASP A 120 -42.98 -20.36 -1.08
CA ASP A 120 -42.57 -19.02 -0.64
C ASP A 120 -41.08 -19.01 -0.26
N THR A 121 -40.27 -18.38 -1.12
CA THR A 121 -38.84 -18.21 -0.90
C THR A 121 -38.46 -16.77 -0.52
N GLY A 122 -39.43 -15.86 -0.36
CA GLY A 122 -39.16 -14.42 -0.27
C GLY A 122 -38.31 -14.01 0.95
N ALA A 123 -38.44 -14.72 2.08
CA ALA A 123 -37.58 -14.50 3.24
C ALA A 123 -36.15 -15.00 3.00
N VAL A 124 -35.98 -16.17 2.40
CA VAL A 124 -34.67 -16.78 2.14
C VAL A 124 -33.92 -16.02 1.05
N THR A 125 -34.62 -15.53 0.02
CA THR A 125 -34.04 -14.69 -1.03
C THR A 125 -33.50 -13.38 -0.45
N ARG A 126 -34.20 -12.74 0.49
CA ARG A 126 -33.69 -11.55 1.19
C ARG A 126 -32.46 -11.84 2.04
N GLU A 127 -32.42 -12.99 2.72
CA GLU A 127 -31.21 -13.39 3.45
C GLU A 127 -30.03 -13.66 2.49
N MET A 128 -30.29 -14.27 1.33
CA MET A 128 -29.27 -14.47 0.29
C MET A 128 -28.71 -13.13 -0.20
N GLU A 129 -29.56 -12.14 -0.47
CA GLU A 129 -29.12 -10.79 -0.84
C GLU A 129 -28.22 -10.17 0.24
N ALA A 130 -28.60 -10.27 1.53
CA ALA A 130 -27.78 -9.77 2.63
C ALA A 130 -26.42 -10.48 2.73
N VAL A 131 -26.36 -11.79 2.46
CA VAL A 131 -25.11 -12.57 2.40
C VAL A 131 -24.23 -12.11 1.24
N LEU A 132 -24.81 -11.85 0.06
CA LEU A 132 -24.07 -11.36 -1.10
C LEU A 132 -23.52 -9.96 -0.85
N THR A 133 -24.32 -9.07 -0.23
CA THR A 133 -23.87 -7.73 0.18
C THR A 133 -22.70 -7.81 1.16
N TYR A 134 -22.81 -8.67 2.18
CA TYR A 134 -21.70 -8.92 3.10
C TYR A 134 -20.43 -9.36 2.37
N GLY A 135 -20.55 -10.29 1.40
CA GLY A 135 -19.42 -10.72 0.57
C GLY A 135 -18.82 -9.60 -0.29
N THR A 136 -19.66 -8.74 -0.89
CA THR A 136 -19.18 -7.59 -1.69
C THR A 136 -18.47 -6.56 -0.85
N ASP A 137 -18.96 -6.30 0.37
CA ASP A 137 -18.37 -5.32 1.28
C ASP A 137 -16.99 -5.80 1.77
N ILE A 138 -16.88 -7.09 2.12
CA ILE A 138 -15.58 -7.70 2.46
C ILE A 138 -14.61 -7.62 1.28
N ASN A 139 -15.06 -7.93 0.06
CA ASN A 139 -14.23 -7.82 -1.14
C ASN A 139 -13.75 -6.39 -1.38
N ALA A 140 -14.59 -5.39 -1.14
CA ALA A 140 -14.23 -3.97 -1.28
C ALA A 140 -13.15 -3.57 -0.27
N GLN A 141 -13.29 -3.96 1.01
CA GLN A 141 -12.27 -3.71 2.03
C GLN A 141 -10.94 -4.41 1.70
N LEU A 142 -10.98 -5.68 1.29
CA LEU A 142 -9.78 -6.43 0.90
C LEU A 142 -9.09 -5.80 -0.32
N LEU A 143 -9.85 -5.32 -1.29
CA LEU A 143 -9.32 -4.62 -2.46
C LEU A 143 -8.66 -3.29 -2.07
N GLN A 144 -9.29 -2.53 -1.19
CA GLN A 144 -8.76 -1.26 -0.70
C GLN A 144 -7.44 -1.46 0.06
N ARG A 145 -7.40 -2.44 0.97
CA ARG A 145 -6.19 -2.82 1.71
C ARG A 145 -5.07 -3.27 0.79
N GLY A 146 -5.34 -4.21 -0.12
CA GLY A 146 -4.34 -4.67 -1.09
C GLY A 146 -3.87 -3.56 -2.03
N ALA A 147 -4.74 -2.62 -2.40
CA ALA A 147 -4.38 -1.46 -3.21
C ALA A 147 -3.44 -0.50 -2.46
N SER A 148 -3.66 -0.30 -1.17
CA SER A 148 -2.84 0.48 -0.25
C SER A 148 -1.48 -0.18 -0.04
N GLU A 149 -1.44 -1.46 0.32
CA GLU A 149 -0.20 -2.23 0.48
C GLU A 149 0.66 -2.19 -0.78
N GLN A 150 0.05 -2.36 -1.96
CA GLN A 150 0.76 -2.30 -3.22
C GLN A 150 1.32 -0.90 -3.52
N LEU A 151 0.60 0.17 -3.13
CA LEU A 151 1.07 1.53 -3.29
C LEU A 151 2.29 1.80 -2.38
N VAL A 152 2.20 1.44 -1.11
CA VAL A 152 3.29 1.58 -0.13
C VAL A 152 4.50 0.73 -0.53
N SER A 153 4.29 -0.50 -0.99
CA SER A 153 5.33 -1.34 -1.57
C SER A 153 6.01 -0.64 -2.77
N GLY A 154 5.22 -0.07 -3.68
CA GLY A 154 5.70 0.74 -4.80
C GLY A 154 6.62 1.89 -4.36
N CYS A 155 6.16 2.72 -3.44
CA CYS A 155 6.92 3.86 -2.91
C CYS A 155 8.22 3.39 -2.23
N THR A 156 8.13 2.38 -1.37
CA THR A 156 9.30 1.86 -0.64
C THR A 156 10.34 1.23 -1.58
N ALA A 157 9.93 0.62 -2.69
CA ALA A 157 10.87 0.12 -3.69
C ALA A 157 11.72 1.25 -4.31
N LEU A 158 11.09 2.39 -4.68
CA LEU A 158 11.81 3.55 -5.20
C LEU A 158 12.77 4.15 -4.16
N LEU A 159 12.28 4.34 -2.93
CA LEU A 159 13.09 4.83 -1.81
C LEU A 159 14.30 3.95 -1.55
N ASN A 160 14.12 2.63 -1.65
CA ASN A 160 15.20 1.66 -1.50
C ASN A 160 16.24 1.76 -2.62
N VAL A 161 15.82 2.02 -3.86
CA VAL A 161 16.75 2.25 -4.98
C VAL A 161 17.54 3.53 -4.73
N MET A 162 16.88 4.63 -4.38
CA MET A 162 17.56 5.89 -4.06
C MET A 162 18.57 5.70 -2.93
N ALA A 163 18.18 4.98 -1.87
CA ALA A 163 19.04 4.71 -0.73
C ALA A 163 20.24 3.81 -1.06
N LEU A 164 20.07 2.87 -2.01
CA LEU A 164 21.11 1.94 -2.44
C LEU A 164 22.19 2.63 -3.29
N PHE A 165 21.79 3.58 -4.14
CA PHE A 165 22.70 4.28 -5.05
C PHE A 165 23.17 5.63 -4.51
N ALA A 166 22.74 6.02 -3.31
CA ALA A 166 23.16 7.24 -2.66
C ALA A 166 24.68 7.22 -2.32
N PRO A 167 25.41 8.33 -2.55
CA PRO A 167 24.93 9.58 -3.16
C PRO A 167 24.70 9.41 -4.67
N VAL A 168 23.50 9.78 -5.15
CA VAL A 168 23.26 9.87 -6.59
C VAL A 168 23.95 11.11 -7.17
N PRO A 169 24.52 11.04 -8.38
CA PRO A 169 25.39 12.11 -8.90
C PRO A 169 24.64 13.36 -9.37
N PHE A 170 23.32 13.28 -9.54
CA PHE A 170 22.48 14.34 -10.11
C PHE A 170 21.73 15.20 -9.08
N PHE A 171 21.79 14.83 -7.79
CA PHE A 171 21.29 15.69 -6.71
C PHE A 171 22.42 16.04 -5.75
N SER A 172 22.38 17.24 -5.15
CA SER A 172 23.33 17.57 -4.09
C SER A 172 23.12 16.67 -2.87
N ILE A 173 24.18 16.44 -2.10
CA ILE A 173 24.12 15.63 -0.88
C ILE A 173 23.12 16.24 0.11
N THR A 174 23.10 17.57 0.24
CA THR A 174 22.15 18.30 1.10
C THR A 174 20.69 18.02 0.72
N VAL A 175 20.36 18.03 -0.58
CA VAL A 175 18.98 17.74 -1.05
C VAL A 175 18.60 16.30 -0.76
N GLN A 176 19.51 15.35 -1.03
CA GLN A 176 19.30 13.93 -0.71
C GLN A 176 19.10 13.72 0.80
N LEU A 177 19.90 14.37 1.64
CA LEU A 177 19.79 14.29 3.09
C LEU A 177 18.44 14.77 3.60
N ASN A 178 17.99 15.94 3.15
CA ASN A 178 16.68 16.48 3.56
C ASN A 178 15.57 15.53 3.14
N PHE A 179 15.52 15.14 1.87
CA PHE A 179 14.48 14.26 1.35
C PHE A 179 14.43 12.90 2.07
N LEU A 180 15.57 12.23 2.26
CA LEU A 180 15.61 10.93 2.92
C LEU A 180 15.24 11.04 4.41
N THR A 181 15.58 12.15 5.06
CA THR A 181 15.22 12.41 6.46
C THR A 181 13.71 12.59 6.60
N ASP A 182 13.12 13.44 5.76
CA ASP A 182 11.67 13.66 5.72
C ASP A 182 10.91 12.36 5.44
N THR A 183 11.42 11.57 4.49
CA THR A 183 10.89 10.23 4.19
C THR A 183 10.95 9.33 5.42
N ALA A 184 12.06 9.32 6.15
CA ALA A 184 12.22 8.48 7.32
C ALA A 184 11.22 8.86 8.43
N PHE A 185 10.97 10.16 8.65
CA PHE A 185 9.94 10.62 9.58
C PHE A 185 8.55 10.15 9.16
N LEU A 186 8.20 10.29 7.88
CA LEU A 186 6.92 9.83 7.36
C LEU A 186 6.74 8.32 7.51
N LEU A 187 7.79 7.53 7.30
CA LEU A 187 7.72 6.08 7.53
C LEU A 187 7.56 5.74 9.02
N VAL A 188 8.19 6.49 9.93
CA VAL A 188 7.99 6.30 11.38
C VAL A 188 6.54 6.59 11.78
N GLU A 189 5.95 7.66 11.24
CA GLU A 189 4.55 8.00 11.44
C GLU A 189 3.63 6.88 10.92
N TYR A 190 3.87 6.41 9.68
CA TYR A 190 3.15 5.28 9.10
C TYR A 190 3.25 4.01 9.95
N LEU A 191 4.45 3.68 10.44
CA LEU A 191 4.66 2.52 11.32
C LEU A 191 3.97 2.66 12.68
N SER A 192 3.81 3.89 13.17
CA SER A 192 3.14 4.17 14.45
C SER A 192 1.62 4.03 14.35
N GLY A 193 1.06 4.20 13.15
CA GLY A 193 -0.38 4.14 12.88
C GLY A 193 -0.94 2.75 12.56
N CYS A 194 -0.13 1.79 12.10
CA CYS A 194 -0.65 0.46 11.71
C CYS A 194 -0.28 -0.68 12.68
N GLY A 195 -1.01 -1.80 12.55
CA GLY A 195 -0.76 -3.03 13.32
C GLY A 195 0.53 -3.76 12.92
N ALA A 196 1.05 -4.59 13.84
CA ALA A 196 2.40 -5.18 13.76
C ALA A 196 2.65 -6.16 12.60
N ASP A 197 1.61 -6.72 11.98
CA ASP A 197 1.74 -7.84 11.03
C ASP A 197 1.97 -7.42 9.56
N GLU A 198 1.86 -6.13 9.21
CA GLU A 198 1.80 -5.69 7.80
C GLU A 198 3.05 -4.98 7.27
N GLN A 199 4.07 -4.79 8.11
CA GLN A 199 5.03 -3.68 7.88
C GLN A 199 6.49 -4.07 7.70
N VAL A 200 6.81 -5.36 7.51
CA VAL A 200 8.20 -5.83 7.39
C VAL A 200 8.96 -5.10 6.27
N ALA A 201 8.32 -4.85 5.13
CA ALA A 201 8.93 -4.12 4.01
C ALA A 201 9.22 -2.65 4.34
N VAL A 202 8.32 -1.99 5.08
CA VAL A 202 8.48 -0.60 5.51
C VAL A 202 9.60 -0.49 6.54
N CYS A 203 9.63 -1.37 7.54
CA CYS A 203 10.72 -1.45 8.52
C CYS A 203 12.09 -1.67 7.86
N GLY A 204 12.16 -2.58 6.89
CA GLY A 204 13.38 -2.84 6.12
C GLY A 204 13.85 -1.61 5.33
N THR A 205 12.90 -0.85 4.78
CA THR A 205 13.17 0.40 4.06
C THR A 205 13.67 1.48 5.00
N LEU A 206 13.00 1.70 6.14
CA LEU A 206 13.41 2.66 7.16
C LEU A 206 14.84 2.38 7.65
N LEU A 207 15.17 1.12 7.96
CA LEU A 207 16.51 0.73 8.36
C LEU A 207 17.56 1.08 7.29
N ARG A 208 17.23 0.87 6.01
CA ARG A 208 18.12 1.21 4.90
C ARG A 208 18.30 2.72 4.79
N LEU A 209 17.21 3.49 4.87
CA LEU A 209 17.26 4.95 4.84
C LEU A 209 18.13 5.50 5.97
N CYS A 210 17.95 5.03 7.21
CA CYS A 210 18.78 5.48 8.34
C CYS A 210 20.28 5.24 8.09
N LYS A 211 20.66 4.05 7.56
CA LYS A 211 22.06 3.75 7.21
C LYS A 211 22.60 4.70 6.15
N THR A 212 21.81 4.95 5.11
CA THR A 212 22.18 5.85 4.02
C THR A 212 22.31 7.30 4.50
N ILE A 213 21.37 7.80 5.30
CA ILE A 213 21.42 9.13 5.91
C ILE A 213 22.71 9.27 6.72
N CYS A 214 23.02 8.32 7.61
CA CYS A 214 24.27 8.37 8.38
C CYS A 214 25.53 8.39 7.50
N ALA A 215 25.53 7.68 6.37
CA ALA A 215 26.66 7.70 5.44
C ALA A 215 26.80 9.07 4.74
N LEU A 216 25.69 9.63 4.26
CA LEU A 216 25.66 10.94 3.62
C LEU A 216 26.01 12.07 4.58
N THR A 217 25.54 12.02 5.84
CA THR A 217 25.87 13.02 6.86
C THR A 217 27.36 13.04 7.16
N LYS A 218 28.02 11.87 7.22
CA LYS A 218 29.48 11.79 7.41
C LYS A 218 30.26 12.40 6.25
N GLN A 219 29.71 12.31 5.04
CA GLN A 219 30.33 12.88 3.84
C GLN A 219 30.14 14.40 3.77
N GLU A 220 28.95 14.90 4.11
CA GLU A 220 28.63 16.33 4.10
C GLU A 220 29.26 17.09 5.27
N TYR A 221 29.27 16.48 6.46
CA TYR A 221 29.74 17.08 7.70
C TYR A 221 30.85 16.22 8.34
N PRO A 222 32.04 16.12 7.70
CA PRO A 222 33.13 15.29 8.21
C PRO A 222 33.62 15.72 9.59
N GLU A 223 33.46 17.00 9.95
CA GLU A 223 33.87 17.57 11.25
C GLU A 223 33.01 17.07 12.42
N VAL A 224 31.72 16.78 12.18
CA VAL A 224 30.77 16.31 13.21
C VAL A 224 30.99 14.82 13.54
N ALA A 225 31.61 14.06 12.64
CA ALA A 225 31.86 12.63 12.82
C ALA A 225 32.94 12.30 13.87
N PHE A 226 33.73 13.29 14.33
CA PHE A 226 34.87 13.08 15.22
C PHE A 226 34.59 13.34 16.72
N ASP A 227 33.42 13.86 17.11
CA ASP A 227 33.18 14.30 18.50
C ASP A 227 32.16 13.48 19.31
N VAL A 228 31.63 12.37 18.80
CA VAL A 228 30.67 11.51 19.54
C VAL A 228 31.33 10.30 20.23
N ILE A 229 32.65 10.11 20.06
CA ILE A 229 33.40 9.07 20.79
C ILE A 229 34.71 9.68 21.32
N LYS A 230 34.62 10.37 22.46
CA LYS A 230 35.71 10.51 23.43
C LYS A 230 35.16 10.39 24.83
#